data_AF-A0A0T7GQS7-F1
#
_entry.id   AF-A0A0T7GQS7-F1
#
_cell.length_a   1.000
_cell.length_b   1.000
_cell.length_c   1.000
_cell.angle_alpha   90.00
_cell.angle_beta   90.00
_cell.angle_gamma   90.00
#
_symmetry.space_group_name_H-M   'P 1'
#
loop_
_entity.id
_entity.type
_entity.pdbx_description
1 polymer ?
#
loop_
_entity_poly.entity_id
_entity_poly.type
_entity_poly.pdbx_seq_one_letter_code
_entity_poly.pdbx_strand_id
1 'polypeptide(L)'
;MQMDKEDHRKAMSTGSSLESQEWRKAQQELIEAGSYRDALAMDIRDVRRIAEEGGDIRKYNQATRELLAYYKCLQEHGWLPGKKK
;
A
#
# COMPACT_ATOMS: atom_id res chain seq x y z
N MET A 1 -4.23 2.71 -4.76
CA MET A 1 -5.42 2.81 -3.88
C MET A 1 -6.13 4.13 -4.20
N GLN A 2 -7.45 4.20 -4.11
CA GLN A 2 -8.17 5.46 -4.31
C GLN A 2 -8.10 6.31 -3.02
N MET A 3 -7.57 7.54 -3.13
CA MET A 3 -7.44 8.51 -2.05
C MET A 3 -7.69 9.92 -2.60
N ASP A 4 -8.01 10.86 -1.71
CA ASP A 4 -8.07 12.28 -2.09
C ASP A 4 -6.67 12.77 -2.48
N LYS A 5 -6.61 13.73 -3.41
CA LYS A 5 -5.34 14.22 -3.95
C LYS A 5 -4.41 14.79 -2.87
N GLU A 6 -4.95 15.50 -1.90
CA GLU A 6 -4.15 16.12 -0.83
C GLU A 6 -3.59 15.07 0.13
N ASP A 7 -4.39 14.07 0.48
CA ASP A 7 -3.98 12.98 1.37
C ASP A 7 -3.04 11.99 0.68
N HIS A 8 -3.21 11.76 -0.63
CA HIS A 8 -2.25 10.98 -1.42
C HIS A 8 -0.86 11.62 -1.42
N ARG A 9 -0.74 12.96 -1.36
CA ARG A 9 0.58 13.63 -1.25
C ARG A 9 1.26 13.39 0.10
N LYS A 10 0.52 13.00 1.14
CA LYS A 10 1.04 12.67 2.47
C LYS A 10 1.47 11.21 2.61
N ALA A 11 1.18 10.38 1.61
CA ALA A 11 1.64 9.00 1.58
C ALA A 11 3.16 8.93 1.53
N MET A 12 3.74 8.08 2.36
CA MET A 12 5.19 7.91 2.49
C MET A 12 5.82 7.55 1.14
N SER A 13 5.10 6.77 0.32
CA SER A 13 5.55 6.40 -1.03
C SER A 13 5.54 7.54 -2.06
N THR A 14 4.97 8.72 -1.74
CA THR A 14 4.76 9.82 -2.69
C THR A 14 5.84 10.89 -2.60
N GLY A 15 6.38 11.30 -3.75
CA GLY A 15 7.38 12.36 -3.85
C GLY A 15 8.81 11.85 -4.03
N SER A 16 9.76 12.79 -3.96
CA SER A 16 11.18 12.56 -4.27
C SER A 16 12.11 12.66 -3.05
N SER A 17 11.58 12.79 -1.83
CA SER A 17 12.39 12.80 -0.60
C SER A 17 13.16 11.47 -0.43
N LEU A 18 14.22 11.50 0.36
CA LEU A 18 14.97 10.28 0.70
C LEU A 18 14.06 9.24 1.36
N GLU A 19 13.23 9.67 2.31
CA GLU A 19 12.28 8.80 3.01
C GLU A 19 11.29 8.12 2.05
N SER A 20 10.78 8.82 1.04
CA SER A 20 9.90 8.22 0.04
C SER A 20 10.62 7.23 -0.87
N GLN A 21 11.90 7.48 -1.17
CA GLN A 21 12.72 6.53 -1.93
C GLN A 21 12.99 5.26 -1.10
N GLU A 22 13.35 5.41 0.17
CA GLU A 22 13.58 4.30 1.09
C GLU A 22 12.30 3.47 1.31
N TRP A 23 11.15 4.12 1.47
CA TRP A 23 9.86 3.45 1.58
C TRP A 23 9.56 2.58 0.36
N ARG A 24 9.69 3.14 -0.84
CA ARG A 24 9.48 2.38 -2.09
C ARG A 24 10.50 1.26 -2.26
N LYS A 25 11.75 1.48 -1.85
CA LYS A 25 12.79 0.44 -1.86
C LYS A 25 12.42 -0.72 -0.94
N ALA A 26 12.04 -0.44 0.31
CA ALA A 26 11.61 -1.48 1.25
C ALA A 26 10.37 -2.25 0.74
N GLN A 27 9.41 -1.53 0.15
CA GLN A 27 8.25 -2.16 -0.47
C GLN A 27 8.65 -3.06 -1.65
N GLN A 28 9.56 -2.60 -2.52
CA GLN A 28 10.07 -3.37 -3.65
C GLN A 28 10.82 -4.63 -3.19
N GLU A 29 11.67 -4.55 -2.17
CA GLU A 29 12.39 -5.69 -1.60
C GLU A 29 11.44 -6.77 -1.09
N LEU A 30 10.34 -6.38 -0.42
CA LEU A 30 9.29 -7.31 0.01
C LEU A 30 8.60 -7.97 -1.19
N ILE A 31 8.30 -7.20 -2.23
CA ILE A 31 7.71 -7.75 -3.45
C ILE A 31 8.66 -8.76 -4.08
N GLU A 32 9.92 -8.41 -4.31
CA GLU A 32 10.92 -9.30 -4.92
C GLU A 32 11.14 -10.60 -4.13
N ALA A 33 11.04 -10.53 -2.80
CA ALA A 33 11.10 -11.69 -1.92
C ALA A 33 9.86 -12.61 -1.99
N GLY A 34 8.79 -12.20 -2.69
CA GLY A 34 7.50 -12.91 -2.71
C GLY A 34 6.58 -12.56 -1.54
N SER A 35 6.97 -11.59 -0.71
CA SER A 35 6.22 -11.10 0.45
C SER A 35 5.24 -9.97 0.05
N TYR A 36 4.48 -10.16 -1.03
CA TYR A 36 3.54 -9.15 -1.55
C TYR A 36 2.49 -8.74 -0.51
N ARG A 37 2.07 -9.66 0.37
CA ARG A 37 1.15 -9.35 1.47
C ARG A 37 1.73 -8.32 2.44
N ASP A 38 3.03 -8.38 2.73
CA ASP A 38 3.68 -7.46 3.65
C ASP A 38 3.89 -6.09 2.98
N ALA A 39 4.23 -6.07 1.70
CA ALA A 39 4.28 -4.85 0.89
C ALA A 39 2.93 -4.12 0.86
N LEU A 40 1.83 -4.87 0.73
CA LEU A 40 0.46 -4.33 0.80
C LEU A 40 0.11 -3.80 2.19
N ALA A 41 0.57 -4.48 3.24
CA ALA A 41 0.33 -4.07 4.62
C ALA A 41 1.02 -2.75 4.95
N MET A 42 2.16 -2.43 4.32
CA MET A 42 2.80 -1.11 4.44
C MET A 42 1.84 0.01 3.97
N ASP A 43 1.26 -0.13 2.78
CA ASP A 43 0.31 0.86 2.24
C ASP A 43 -0.93 1.01 3.12
N ILE A 44 -1.50 -0.10 3.62
CA ILE A 44 -2.68 -0.06 4.49
C ILE A 44 -2.39 0.67 5.81
N ARG A 45 -1.21 0.45 6.40
CA ARG A 45 -0.80 1.14 7.64
C ARG A 45 -0.62 2.63 7.39
N ASP A 46 0.02 3.01 6.29
CA ASP A 46 0.25 4.41 5.94
C ASP A 46 -1.06 5.16 5.66
N VAL A 47 -1.96 4.55 4.90
CA VAL A 47 -3.30 5.10 4.64
C VAL A 47 -4.10 5.27 5.93
N ARG A 48 -3.98 4.32 6.87
CA ARG A 48 -4.63 4.42 8.18
C ARG A 48 -4.07 5.56 9.02
N ARG A 49 -2.74 5.77 9.01
CA ARG A 49 -2.09 6.93 9.65
C ARG A 49 -2.64 8.25 9.08
N ILE A 50 -2.72 8.36 7.75
CA ILE A 50 -3.23 9.57 7.08
C ILE A 50 -4.70 9.83 7.43
N ALA A 51 -5.52 8.77 7.47
CA ALA A 51 -6.92 8.86 7.86
C ALA A 51 -7.09 9.33 9.32
N GLU A 52 -6.25 8.83 10.23
CA GLU A 52 -6.20 9.24 11.63
C GLU A 52 -5.76 10.70 11.81
N GLU A 53 -4.71 11.13 11.10
CA GLU A 53 -4.27 12.53 11.06
C GLU A 53 -5.36 13.47 10.51
N GLY A 54 -6.18 12.98 9.60
CA GLY A 54 -7.34 13.70 9.05
C GLY A 54 -8.58 13.70 9.95
N GLY A 55 -8.56 13.03 11.10
CA GLY A 55 -9.66 12.99 12.06
C GLY A 55 -10.79 12.01 11.71
N ASP A 56 -10.67 11.24 10.62
CA ASP A 56 -11.61 10.20 10.25
C ASP A 56 -10.86 8.91 9.91
N ILE A 57 -10.63 8.09 10.93
CA ILE A 57 -9.97 6.79 10.82
C ILE A 57 -10.67 5.83 9.84
N ARG A 58 -11.94 6.08 9.48
CA ARG A 58 -12.73 5.23 8.58
C ARG A 58 -12.75 5.71 7.14
N LYS A 59 -12.19 6.89 6.86
CA LYS A 59 -12.24 7.58 5.56
C LYS A 59 -11.90 6.68 4.37
N TYR A 60 -10.88 5.83 4.51
CA TYR A 60 -10.40 4.96 3.43
C TYR A 60 -10.71 3.46 3.63
N ASN A 61 -11.71 3.14 4.45
CA ASN A 61 -12.14 1.75 4.66
C ASN A 61 -12.61 1.08 3.36
N GLN A 62 -13.35 1.79 2.51
CA GLN A 62 -13.81 1.23 1.23
C GLN A 62 -12.62 0.93 0.31
N ALA A 63 -11.73 1.89 0.10
CA ALA A 63 -10.55 1.71 -0.75
C ALA A 63 -9.63 0.59 -0.23
N THR A 64 -9.53 0.43 1.09
CA THR A 64 -8.81 -0.69 1.72
C THR A 64 -9.48 -2.04 1.43
N ARG A 65 -10.82 -2.12 1.49
CA ARG A 65 -11.56 -3.35 1.14
C ARG A 65 -11.38 -3.72 -0.33
N GLU A 66 -11.42 -2.74 -1.23
CA GLU A 66 -11.18 -2.96 -2.66
C GLU A 66 -9.76 -3.45 -2.93
N LEU A 67 -8.75 -2.87 -2.27
CA LEU A 67 -7.36 -3.35 -2.34
C LEU A 67 -7.23 -4.79 -1.85
N LEU A 68 -7.87 -5.15 -0.74
CA LEU A 68 -7.86 -6.51 -0.20
C LEU A 68 -8.61 -7.50 -1.12
N ALA A 69 -9.71 -7.10 -1.75
CA ALA A 69 -10.40 -7.91 -2.74
C ALA A 69 -9.52 -8.15 -3.97
N TYR A 70 -8.81 -7.13 -4.44
CA TYR A 70 -7.85 -7.27 -5.53
C TYR A 70 -6.69 -8.20 -5.17
N TYR A 71 -6.12 -8.07 -3.97
CA TYR A 71 -5.11 -9.01 -3.45
C TYR A 71 -5.60 -10.47 -3.49
N LYS A 72 -6.83 -10.74 -3.04
CA LYS A 72 -7.42 -12.09 -3.08
C LYS A 72 -7.54 -12.61 -4.51
N CYS A 73 -8.02 -11.79 -5.43
CA CYS A 73 -8.09 -12.14 -6.86
C CYS A 73 -6.70 -12.53 -7.40
N LEU A 74 -5.67 -11.71 -7.16
CA LEU A 74 -4.29 -12.04 -7.57
C LEU A 74 -3.79 -13.35 -6.94
N GLN A 75 -4.14 -13.58 -5.67
CA GLN A 75 -3.77 -14.79 -4.95
C GLN A 75 -4.42 -16.04 -5.55
N GLU A 76 -5.74 -15.99 -5.80
CA GLU A 76 -6.52 -17.10 -6.37
C GLU A 76 -6.04 -17.49 -7.77
N HIS A 77 -5.66 -16.49 -8.58
CA HIS A 77 -5.10 -16.71 -9.92
C HIS A 77 -3.59 -16.99 -9.91
N GLY A 78 -2.93 -16.92 -8.75
CA GLY A 78 -1.49 -17.13 -8.63
C GLY A 78 -0.62 -16.04 -9.27
N TRP A 79 -1.18 -14.85 -9.49
CA TRP A 79 -0.58 -13.66 -10.10
C TRP A 79 0.03 -12.67 -9.09
N LEU A 80 0.25 -13.10 -7.85
CA LEU A 80 0.93 -12.25 -6.88
C LEU A 80 2.31 -11.83 -7.42
N PRO A 81 2.61 -10.52 -7.46
CA PRO A 81 3.91 -10.02 -7.87
C PRO A 81 5.02 -10.54 -6.96
N GLY A 82 6.24 -10.56 -7.49
CA GLY A 82 7.38 -11.12 -6.77
C GLY A 82 7.63 -12.56 -7.13
N LYS A 83 8.40 -13.26 -6.29
CA LYS A 83 8.99 -14.52 -6.72
C LYS A 83 7.96 -15.63 -6.97
N LYS A 84 7.77 -15.93 -8.25
CA LYS A 84 7.69 -17.30 -8.74
C LYS A 84 8.82 -17.52 -9.76
N LYS A 85 9.47 -18.68 -9.63
CA LYS A 85 10.73 -19.07 -10.29
C LYS A 85 10.71 -18.89 -11.80
#